data_AF-K8XSA1-F1
#
_entry.id   AF-K8XSA1-F1
#
_cell.length_a   1.000
_cell.length_b   1.000
_cell.length_c   1.000
_cell.angle_alpha   90.00
_cell.angle_beta   90.00
_cell.angle_gamma   90.00
#
_symmetry.space_group_name_H-M   'P 1'
#
loop_
_entity.id
_entity.type
_entity.pdbx_description
1 polymer ?
#
loop_
_entity_poly.entity_id
_entity_poly.type
_entity_poly.pdbx_seq_one_letter_code
_entity_poly.pdbx_strand_id
1 'polypeptide(L)'
;MTTESPATAASAAVWSPILALPEFVELRRRRRAVTTGLGLIAIALFSGFLVGFAFFPEFLGDNTAFGIPLSLWVVFSQFAGTWVLVYAYFRLSRTFIQPAADAAVRAIAQRDQERAS
;
A
#
# COMPACT_ATOMS: atom_id res chain seq x y z
N MET A 1 -30.92 -14.81 15.21
CA MET A 1 -31.79 -14.20 14.20
C MET A 1 -31.56 -12.70 14.25
N THR A 2 -30.60 -12.20 13.47
CA THR A 2 -30.23 -10.77 13.43
C THR A 2 -31.14 -10.08 12.44
N THR A 3 -32.04 -9.22 12.93
CA THR A 3 -32.90 -8.39 12.06
C THR A 3 -32.04 -7.30 11.43
N GLU A 4 -31.58 -7.54 10.20
CA GLU A 4 -30.98 -6.48 9.38
C GLU A 4 -32.03 -5.40 9.17
N SER A 5 -31.74 -4.18 9.67
CA SER A 5 -32.63 -3.04 9.53
C SER A 5 -32.87 -2.74 8.04
N PRO A 6 -34.12 -2.49 7.60
CA PRO A 6 -34.43 -2.28 6.18
C PRO A 6 -33.65 -1.11 5.55
N ALA A 7 -33.20 -0.15 6.36
CA ALA A 7 -32.33 0.95 5.93
C ALA A 7 -30.92 0.46 5.52
N THR A 8 -30.36 -0.55 6.19
CA THR A 8 -29.05 -1.12 5.85
C THR A 8 -29.14 -1.88 4.54
N ALA A 9 -30.19 -2.67 4.35
CA ALA A 9 -30.43 -3.42 3.11
C ALA A 9 -30.66 -2.48 1.91
N ALA A 10 -31.45 -1.40 2.07
CA ALA A 10 -31.64 -0.38 1.05
C ALA A 10 -30.33 0.35 0.72
N SER A 11 -29.51 0.69 1.73
CA SER A 11 -28.20 1.29 1.49
C SER A 11 -27.28 0.34 0.73
N ALA A 12 -27.19 -0.94 1.13
CA ALA A 12 -26.35 -1.94 0.48
C ALA A 12 -26.77 -2.21 -0.97
N ALA A 13 -28.08 -2.19 -1.25
CA ALA A 13 -28.63 -2.32 -2.60
C ALA A 13 -28.33 -1.11 -3.49
N VAL A 14 -28.22 0.10 -2.92
CA VAL A 14 -27.80 1.31 -3.65
C VAL A 14 -26.27 1.36 -3.83
N TRP A 15 -25.50 0.87 -2.86
CA TRP A 15 -24.04 0.80 -2.92
C TRP A 15 -23.52 -0.31 -3.84
N SER A 16 -24.24 -1.43 -3.99
CA SER A 16 -23.81 -2.59 -4.78
C SER A 16 -23.61 -2.27 -6.28
N PRO A 17 -24.52 -1.56 -6.97
CA PRO A 17 -24.28 -1.09 -8.34
C PRO A 17 -23.12 -0.09 -8.43
N ILE A 18 -22.96 0.78 -7.43
CA ILE A 18 -21.88 1.79 -7.37
C ILE A 18 -20.50 1.11 -7.26
N LEU A 19 -20.41 0.01 -6.51
CA LEU A 19 -19.19 -0.79 -6.35
C LEU A 19 -18.84 -1.65 -7.57
N ALA A 20 -19.80 -1.88 -8.47
CA ALA A 20 -19.64 -2.67 -9.69
C ALA A 20 -19.24 -1.82 -10.91
N LEU A 21 -19.17 -0.49 -10.79
CA LEU A 21 -18.68 0.36 -11.87
C LEU A 21 -17.23 -0.02 -12.24
N PRO A 22 -16.90 -0.15 -13.54
CA PRO A 22 -15.56 -0.57 -14.00
C PRO A 22 -14.42 0.30 -13.46
N GLU A 23 -14.72 1.58 -13.18
CA GLU A 23 -13.82 2.55 -12.56
C GLU A 23 -13.32 2.12 -11.16
N PHE A 24 -14.16 1.41 -10.38
CA PHE A 24 -13.79 0.87 -9.06
C PHE A 24 -12.95 -0.42 -9.14
N VAL A 25 -13.08 -1.20 -10.23
CA VAL A 25 -12.25 -2.40 -10.47
C VAL A 25 -10.82 -2.00 -10.83
N GLU A 26 -10.67 -0.97 -11.65
CA GLU A 26 -9.38 -0.35 -11.98
C GLU A 26 -8.68 0.15 -10.70
N LEU A 27 -9.43 0.83 -9.82
CA LEU A 27 -8.95 1.32 -8.52
C LEU A 27 -8.53 0.19 -7.57
N ARG A 28 -9.35 -0.87 -7.45
CA ARG A 28 -9.07 -2.00 -6.56
C ARG A 28 -7.88 -2.84 -7.02
N ARG A 29 -7.72 -3.03 -8.32
CA ARG A 29 -6.57 -3.75 -8.91
C ARG A 29 -5.27 -2.98 -8.71
N ARG A 30 -5.31 -1.66 -8.85
CA ARG A 30 -4.14 -0.78 -8.67
C ARG A 30 -3.70 -0.72 -7.21
N ARG A 31 -4.64 -0.63 -6.27
CA ARG A 31 -4.34 -0.66 -4.83
C ARG A 31 -3.71 -2.00 -4.41
N ARG A 32 -4.19 -3.12 -4.95
CA ARG A 32 -3.59 -4.44 -4.71
C ARG A 32 -2.16 -4.54 -5.26
N ALA A 33 -1.87 -4.02 -6.46
CA ALA A 33 -0.52 -4.07 -7.02
C ALA A 33 0.50 -3.30 -6.16
N VAL A 34 0.12 -2.13 -5.64
CA VAL A 34 0.97 -1.33 -4.73
C VAL A 34 1.25 -2.08 -3.43
N THR A 35 0.21 -2.60 -2.77
CA THR A 35 0.36 -3.32 -1.50
C THR A 35 1.13 -4.64 -1.68
N THR A 36 0.86 -5.39 -2.75
CA THR A 36 1.58 -6.64 -3.03
C THR A 36 3.05 -6.37 -3.35
N GLY A 37 3.36 -5.33 -4.15
CA GLY A 37 4.73 -4.93 -4.44
C GLY A 37 5.51 -4.52 -3.18
N LEU A 38 4.91 -3.68 -2.34
CA LEU A 38 5.52 -3.30 -1.07
C LEU A 38 5.71 -4.49 -0.12
N GLY A 39 4.71 -5.37 -0.05
CA GLY A 39 4.79 -6.59 0.75
C GLY A 39 5.93 -7.50 0.30
N LEU A 40 6.11 -7.68 -1.02
CA LEU A 40 7.23 -8.47 -1.57
C LEU A 40 8.59 -7.86 -1.24
N ILE A 41 8.72 -6.52 -1.32
CA ILE A 41 9.96 -5.83 -0.94
C ILE A 41 10.21 -5.98 0.56
N ALA A 42 9.18 -5.86 1.40
CA ALA A 42 9.29 -6.07 2.85
C ALA A 42 9.79 -7.48 3.16
N ILE A 43 9.18 -8.50 2.53
CA ILE A 43 9.58 -9.90 2.67
C ILE A 43 11.03 -10.07 2.24
N ALA A 44 11.44 -9.54 1.08
CA ALA A 44 12.81 -9.66 0.59
C ALA A 44 13.83 -9.02 1.54
N LEU A 45 13.53 -7.84 2.09
CA LEU A 45 14.38 -7.16 3.07
C LEU A 45 14.53 -7.97 4.36
N PHE A 46 13.42 -8.50 4.87
CA PHE A 46 13.40 -9.25 6.12
C PHE A 46 14.06 -10.63 5.96
N SER A 47 13.78 -11.33 4.86
CA SER A 47 14.44 -12.58 4.50
C SER A 47 15.93 -12.37 4.28
N GLY A 48 16.35 -11.29 3.62
CA GLY A 48 17.76 -10.95 3.45
C GLY A 48 18.47 -10.72 4.78
N PHE A 49 17.81 -10.05 5.72
CA PHE A 49 18.33 -9.89 7.09
C PHE A 49 18.51 -11.23 7.81
N LEU A 50 17.48 -12.09 7.77
CA LEU A 50 17.54 -13.43 8.35
C LEU A 50 18.66 -14.28 7.75
N VAL A 51 18.78 -14.30 6.42
CA VAL A 51 19.83 -15.05 5.71
C VAL A 51 21.21 -14.50 6.08
N GLY A 52 21.36 -13.18 6.14
CA GLY A 52 22.61 -12.53 6.57
C GLY A 52 23.04 -12.99 7.97
N PHE A 53 22.14 -12.96 8.94
CA PHE A 53 22.45 -13.39 10.32
C PHE A 53 22.64 -14.90 10.45
N ALA A 54 21.90 -15.71 9.69
CA ALA A 54 21.96 -17.16 9.79
C ALA A 54 23.23 -17.74 9.16
N PHE A 55 23.67 -17.20 8.01
CA PHE A 55 24.80 -17.75 7.25
C PHE A 55 26.11 -16.99 7.44
N PHE A 56 26.06 -15.71 7.84
CA PHE A 56 27.26 -14.88 8.00
C PHE A 56 27.40 -14.27 9.42
N PRO A 57 27.23 -15.06 10.50
CA PRO A 57 27.31 -14.51 11.87
C PRO A 57 28.70 -13.99 12.22
N GLU A 58 29.76 -14.72 11.84
CA GLU A 58 31.16 -14.32 12.11
C GLU A 58 31.53 -13.03 11.38
N PHE A 59 31.14 -12.91 10.10
CA PHE A 59 31.39 -11.69 9.32
C PHE A 59 30.71 -10.45 9.92
N LEU A 60 29.50 -10.61 10.47
CA LEU A 60 28.74 -9.52 11.10
C LEU A 60 29.26 -9.15 12.50
N GLY A 61 29.86 -10.11 13.20
CA GLY A 61 30.39 -9.95 14.56
C GLY A 61 31.81 -9.40 14.58
N ASP A 62 32.69 -9.93 13.73
CA ASP A 62 34.12 -9.65 13.77
C ASP A 62 34.51 -8.39 12.98
N ASN A 63 33.69 -7.99 12.01
CA ASN A 63 33.95 -6.78 11.24
C ASN A 63 33.27 -5.57 11.85
N THR A 64 34.01 -4.47 11.89
CA THR A 64 33.52 -3.18 12.33
C THR A 64 33.63 -2.17 11.18
N ALA A 65 32.61 -1.33 11.04
CA ALA A 65 32.59 -0.20 10.14
C ALA A 65 32.43 1.07 10.98
N PHE A 66 33.37 2.02 10.83
CA PHE A 66 33.43 3.23 11.65
C PHE A 66 33.51 2.95 13.16
N GLY A 67 34.16 1.84 13.56
CA GLY A 67 34.24 1.41 14.96
C GLY A 67 32.95 0.80 15.53
N ILE A 68 31.91 0.64 14.69
CA ILE A 68 30.64 0.03 15.07
C ILE A 68 30.54 -1.36 14.41
N PRO A 69 30.17 -2.42 15.15
CA PRO A 69 29.94 -3.75 14.58
C PRO A 69 29.02 -3.74 13.37
N LEU A 70 29.35 -4.52 12.34
CA LEU A 70 28.54 -4.59 11.12
C LEU A 70 27.12 -5.07 11.41
N SER A 71 26.95 -5.97 12.40
CA SER A 71 25.63 -6.43 12.88
C SER A 71 24.70 -5.26 13.24
N LEU A 72 25.20 -4.21 13.88
CA LEU A 72 24.41 -3.02 14.22
C LEU A 72 24.05 -2.21 12.97
N TRP A 73 24.96 -2.05 12.01
CA TRP A 73 24.64 -1.41 10.73
C TRP A 73 23.57 -2.18 9.97
N VAL A 74 23.62 -3.51 9.99
CA VAL A 74 22.61 -4.36 9.34
C VAL A 74 21.25 -4.24 10.03
N VAL A 75 21.21 -4.21 11.37
CA VAL A 75 19.95 -3.94 12.10
C VAL A 75 19.44 -2.53 11.78
N PHE A 76 20.33 -1.53 11.75
CA PHE A 76 19.96 -0.16 11.41
C PHE A 76 19.42 -0.04 9.97
N SER A 77 19.93 -0.87 9.05
CA SER A 77 19.43 -0.92 7.69
C SER A 77 17.96 -1.35 7.61
N GLN A 78 17.44 -2.14 8.56
CA GLN A 78 16.02 -2.49 8.63
C GLN A 78 15.15 -1.28 9.00
N PHE A 79 15.64 -0.42 9.89
CA PHE A 79 14.96 0.85 10.18
C PHE A 79 14.94 1.75 8.95
N ALA A 80 16.10 1.94 8.30
CA ALA A 80 16.18 2.70 7.06
C ALA A 80 15.28 2.11 5.96
N GLY A 81 15.27 0.78 5.82
CA GLY A 81 14.42 0.06 4.88
C GLY A 81 12.94 0.32 5.13
N THR A 82 12.51 0.36 6.39
CA THR A 82 11.12 0.70 6.75
C THR A 82 10.76 2.11 6.28
N TRP A 83 11.63 3.09 6.51
CA TRP A 83 11.42 4.47 6.02
C TRP A 83 11.38 4.52 4.49
N VAL A 84 12.24 3.76 3.81
CA VAL A 84 12.20 3.64 2.34
C VAL A 84 10.89 3.03 1.87
N LEU A 85 10.35 2.01 2.54
CA LEU A 85 9.03 1.45 2.21
C LEU A 85 7.92 2.47 2.41
N VAL A 86 7.93 3.21 3.52
CA VAL A 86 6.94 4.26 3.79
C VAL A 86 7.02 5.35 2.71
N TYR A 87 8.24 5.79 2.37
CA TYR A 87 8.45 6.75 1.29
C TYR A 87 7.98 6.20 -0.06
N ALA A 88 8.32 4.95 -0.38
CA ALA A 88 7.88 4.28 -1.60
C ALA A 88 6.37 4.14 -1.65
N TYR A 89 5.70 3.82 -0.54
CA TYR A 89 4.25 3.81 -0.43
C TYR A 89 3.68 5.18 -0.79
N PHE A 90 4.18 6.26 -0.18
CA PHE A 90 3.69 7.61 -0.46
C PHE A 90 3.99 8.06 -1.89
N ARG A 91 5.19 7.77 -2.42
CA ARG A 91 5.62 8.08 -3.79
C ARG A 91 4.71 7.38 -4.80
N LEU A 92 4.52 6.08 -4.64
CA LEU A 92 3.70 5.26 -5.53
C LEU A 92 2.21 5.61 -5.38
N SER A 93 1.74 5.86 -4.16
CA SER A 93 0.38 6.36 -3.92
C SER A 93 0.12 7.68 -4.64
N ARG A 94 1.06 8.64 -4.61
CA ARG A 94 0.92 9.91 -5.33
C ARG A 94 0.90 9.73 -6.84
N THR A 95 1.77 8.87 -7.38
CA THR A 95 1.83 8.61 -8.84
C THR A 95 0.61 7.85 -9.36
N PHE A 96 -0.06 7.03 -8.54
CA PHE A 96 -1.13 6.12 -9.00
C PHE A 96 -2.55 6.44 -8.51
N ILE A 97 -2.73 7.27 -7.48
CA ILE A 97 -4.06 7.62 -6.92
C ILE A 97 -4.69 8.86 -7.59
N GLN A 98 -3.87 9.81 -8.07
CA GLN A 98 -4.38 11.05 -8.71
C GLN A 98 -5.31 10.84 -9.92
N PRO A 99 -5.09 9.88 -10.84
CA PRO A 99 -5.92 9.79 -12.05
C PRO A 99 -7.38 9.44 -11.77
N ALA A 100 -7.64 8.70 -10.69
CA ALA A 100 -8.98 8.23 -10.34
C ALA A 100 -9.75 9.23 -9.46
N ALA A 101 -9.04 10.02 -8.64
CA ALA A 101 -9.64 11.15 -7.95
C ALA A 101 -10.10 12.21 -8.97
N ASP A 102 -9.28 12.49 -9.99
CA ASP A 102 -9.63 13.44 -11.05
C ASP A 102 -10.75 12.93 -11.97
N ALA A 103 -10.93 11.61 -12.10
CA ALA A 103 -12.03 11.03 -12.87
C ALA A 103 -13.36 11.10 -12.08
N ALA A 104 -13.35 10.78 -10.79
CA ALA A 104 -14.50 10.91 -9.92
C ALA A 104 -14.99 12.35 -9.77
N VAL A 105 -14.08 13.32 -9.62
CA VAL A 105 -14.42 14.76 -9.55
C VAL A 105 -15.05 15.25 -10.85
N ARG A 106 -14.55 14.78 -12.01
CA ARG A 106 -15.14 15.11 -13.32
C ARG A 106 -16.53 14.51 -13.52
N ALA A 107 -16.76 13.27 -13.08
CA ALA A 107 -18.06 12.62 -13.19
C ALA A 107 -19.13 13.31 -12.32
N ILE A 108 -18.75 13.81 -11.14
CA ILE A 108 -19.65 14.61 -10.27
C ILE A 108 -19.95 15.96 -10.93
N ALA A 109 -18.94 16.65 -11.47
CA ALA A 109 -19.11 17.93 -12.13
C ALA A 109 -20.05 17.88 -13.36
N GLN A 110 -20.05 16.78 -14.12
CA GLN A 110 -20.94 16.58 -15.26
C GLN A 110 -22.40 16.33 -14.84
N ARG A 111 -22.62 15.57 -13.77
CA ARG A 111 -23.97 15.31 -13.25
C ARG A 111 -24.66 16.54 -12.68
N ASP A 112 -23.89 17.46 -12.07
CA ASP A 112 -24.45 18.72 -11.57
C ASP A 112 -24.84 19.66 -12.72
N GLN A 113 -24.15 19.60 -13.86
CA GLN A 113 -24.52 20.38 -15.05
C GLN A 113 -25.82 19.87 -15.70
N GLU A 114 -26.00 18.54 -15.83
CA GLU A 114 -27.22 17.94 -16.38
C GLU A 114 -28.45 18.14 -15.50
N ARG A 115 -28.27 18.32 -14.18
CA ARG A 115 -29.38 18.66 -13.26
C ARG A 115 -29.70 20.16 -13.22
N ALA A 116 -28.78 21.01 -13.66
CA ALA A 116 -28.95 22.45 -13.70
C ALA A 116 -29.51 22.97 -15.04
N SER A 117 -29.58 22.11 -16.07
CA SER A 117 -30.21 22.34 -17.37
C SER A 117 -31.61 21.75 -17.44
#